data_AF-A0A8S8XVI0-F1
#
_entry.id   AF-A0A8S8XVI0-F1
#
_cell.length_a   1.000
_cell.length_b   1.000
_cell.length_c   1.000
_cell.angle_alpha   90.00
_cell.angle_beta   90.00
_cell.angle_gamma   90.00
#
_symmetry.space_group_name_H-M   'P 1'
#
loop_
_entity.id
_entity.type
_entity.pdbx_description
1 polymer ?
#
loop_
_entity_poly.entity_id
_entity_poly.type
_entity_poly.pdbx_seq_one_letter_code
_entity_poly.pdbx_strand_id
1 'polypeptide(L)'
;MVASLEPSSDGVLSASVVLDYGGEEAGLEPWMLITEVNDQTISNSEDFTNVMNETYAGQVINVSVLNKGTPETYQVTLSDKGSYYLKYYPDNYETWMSGKGFMGIAVVNPEVVADSLANPGSSAGGMLQYITLPFQKLQPFPEHFTALFAPTGIVGIIPDSVFWILANSFYWIFWLNLMVGLTNALPAVPLDGGFIFADGVTGMLDKVRSSMTAERKEEIVDRLVSLLAITVLFLIVWQIVGPRIVGTEPVTLNADINASITKGWSDEVFEFDASNSEGAFVSYEWDFGDGNTATGEKVQHNWSQGGLYFVVLTAKDAENRQSVAFQEISIDHEESGDGDVGGGGDESVGSSVNPYVESVNIYINLTGESALPFQEDVTVTITSPSGVVFEEDYLLGAQPQYVEYKTSEGEMIGDWEVTFESNDPTSDFSYTYNWVTYFQDNS
;
A
#
# COMPACT_ATOMS: atom_id res chain seq x y z
N MET A 1 -16.01 31.13 8.67
CA MET A 1 -14.95 31.77 7.87
C MET A 1 -14.32 30.79 6.87
N VAL A 2 -14.56 29.49 7.00
CA VAL A 2 -13.85 28.45 6.23
C VAL A 2 -14.72 27.81 5.14
N ALA A 3 -16.00 28.22 4.99
CA ALA A 3 -16.96 27.70 3.99
C ALA A 3 -16.62 28.00 2.51
N SER A 4 -15.34 28.25 2.22
CA SER A 4 -14.83 28.84 1.01
C SER A 4 -13.33 28.57 0.90
N LEU A 5 -12.96 27.29 0.91
CA LEU A 5 -11.62 26.84 0.56
C LEU A 5 -11.77 25.92 -0.64
N GLU A 6 -10.98 26.16 -1.67
CA GLU A 6 -10.86 25.25 -2.80
C GLU A 6 -9.38 24.90 -3.02
N PRO A 7 -9.09 23.69 -3.53
CA PRO A 7 -7.74 23.33 -3.94
C PRO A 7 -7.25 24.29 -5.04
N SER A 8 -5.97 24.67 -4.98
CA SER A 8 -5.37 25.55 -5.99
C SER A 8 -5.05 24.84 -7.31
N SER A 9 -5.07 23.52 -7.32
CA SER A 9 -4.74 22.66 -8.46
C SER A 9 -5.43 21.30 -8.31
N ASP A 10 -5.75 20.66 -9.44
CA ASP A 10 -6.24 19.28 -9.47
C ASP A 10 -5.13 18.32 -9.03
N GLY A 11 -5.49 17.23 -8.35
CA GLY A 11 -4.52 16.27 -7.82
C GLY A 11 -5.00 15.55 -6.57
N VAL A 12 -4.10 14.77 -5.99
CA VAL A 12 -4.33 14.07 -4.72
C VAL A 12 -3.25 14.37 -3.70
N LEU A 13 -3.63 14.55 -2.44
CA LEU A 13 -2.67 14.77 -1.37
C LEU A 13 -2.09 13.45 -0.90
N SER A 14 -0.77 13.39 -0.75
CA SER A 14 -0.09 12.35 0.03
C SER A 14 -0.49 12.50 1.51
N ALA A 15 -1.42 11.69 1.99
CA ALA A 15 -1.88 11.73 3.38
C ALA A 15 -0.86 11.11 4.35
N SER A 16 -0.22 10.04 3.90
CA SER A 16 0.85 9.37 4.64
C SER A 16 1.81 8.68 3.68
N VAL A 17 3.07 8.63 4.08
CA VAL A 17 4.13 7.90 3.39
C VAL A 17 4.68 6.85 4.35
N VAL A 18 4.71 5.59 3.90
CA VAL A 18 5.22 4.44 4.65
C VAL A 18 6.74 4.38 4.51
N LEU A 19 7.43 4.16 5.63
CA LEU A 19 8.89 4.02 5.66
C LEU A 19 9.37 2.76 4.93
N ASP A 20 10.55 2.83 4.32
CA ASP A 20 11.19 1.71 3.59
C ASP A 20 10.41 1.25 2.35
N TYR A 21 9.63 2.16 1.75
CA TYR A 21 8.94 1.95 0.47
C TYR A 21 9.33 3.04 -0.52
N GLY A 22 9.18 2.74 -1.81
CA GLY A 22 9.70 3.57 -2.90
C GLY A 22 9.36 5.06 -2.83
N GLY A 23 8.17 5.42 -2.32
CA GLY A 23 7.78 6.82 -2.18
C GLY A 23 8.65 7.57 -1.17
N GLU A 24 8.93 6.98 0.00
CA GLU A 24 9.80 7.59 1.01
C GLU A 24 11.25 7.61 0.53
N GLU A 25 11.74 6.50 -0.05
CA GLU A 25 13.11 6.40 -0.57
C GLU A 25 13.40 7.43 -1.66
N ALA A 26 12.40 7.74 -2.49
CA ALA A 26 12.48 8.79 -3.50
C ALA A 26 12.43 10.21 -2.91
N GLY A 27 11.97 10.37 -1.67
CA GLY A 27 11.85 11.67 -0.98
C GLY A 27 10.46 12.29 -1.01
N LEU A 28 9.41 11.54 -1.31
CA LEU A 28 8.04 12.01 -1.17
C LEU A 28 7.68 12.16 0.32
N GLU A 29 7.06 13.29 0.66
CA GLU A 29 6.63 13.59 2.01
C GLU A 29 5.09 13.69 2.09
N PRO A 30 4.50 13.51 3.28
CA PRO A 30 3.10 13.85 3.50
C PRO A 30 2.81 15.32 3.12
N TRP A 31 1.61 15.56 2.60
CA TRP A 31 1.09 16.86 2.15
C TRP A 31 1.69 17.42 0.87
N MET A 32 2.42 16.61 0.10
CA MET A 32 2.67 16.91 -1.32
C MET A 32 1.41 16.62 -2.15
N LEU A 33 1.09 17.48 -3.12
CA LEU A 33 -0.01 17.25 -4.06
C LEU A 33 0.51 16.52 -5.30
N ILE A 34 0.14 15.26 -5.47
CA ILE A 34 0.47 14.47 -6.65
C ILE A 34 -0.43 14.91 -7.80
N THR A 35 0.19 15.32 -8.90
CA THR A 35 -0.49 15.87 -10.09
C THR A 35 -0.35 14.97 -11.32
N GLU A 36 0.67 14.11 -11.35
CA GLU A 36 0.97 13.25 -12.50
C GLU A 36 1.76 12.02 -12.08
N VAL A 37 1.52 10.90 -12.76
CA VAL A 37 2.32 9.67 -12.67
C VAL A 37 2.57 9.15 -14.09
N ASN A 38 3.83 8.96 -14.49
CA ASN A 38 4.22 8.50 -15.84
C ASN A 38 3.50 9.24 -16.98
N ASP A 39 3.53 10.57 -16.94
CA ASP A 39 2.87 11.46 -17.91
C ASP A 39 1.33 11.36 -17.95
N GLN A 40 0.72 10.59 -17.03
CA GLN A 40 -0.74 10.53 -16.85
C GLN A 40 -1.18 11.51 -15.75
N THR A 41 -2.08 12.43 -16.10
CA THR A 41 -2.62 13.42 -15.17
C THR A 41 -3.48 12.76 -14.10
N ILE A 42 -3.24 13.13 -12.84
CA ILE A 42 -4.01 12.68 -11.68
C ILE A 42 -4.90 13.82 -11.23
N SER A 43 -6.23 13.66 -11.31
CA SER A 43 -7.17 14.69 -10.84
C SER A 43 -7.80 14.32 -9.50
N ASN A 44 -7.86 13.02 -9.17
CA ASN A 44 -8.50 12.49 -7.97
C ASN A 44 -7.94 11.10 -7.60
N SER A 45 -8.40 10.56 -6.46
CA SER A 45 -7.93 9.28 -5.91
C SER A 45 -8.27 8.06 -6.78
N GLU A 46 -9.35 8.12 -7.57
CA GLU A 46 -9.73 7.06 -8.50
C GLU A 46 -8.73 7.03 -9.68
N ASP A 47 -8.41 8.19 -10.26
CA ASP A 47 -7.36 8.31 -11.29
C ASP A 47 -6.05 7.71 -10.77
N PHE A 48 -5.60 8.15 -9.60
CA PHE A 48 -4.37 7.64 -8.97
C PHE A 48 -4.38 6.12 -8.82
N THR A 49 -5.51 5.56 -8.35
CA THR A 49 -5.66 4.11 -8.17
C THR A 49 -5.60 3.37 -9.50
N ASN A 50 -6.26 3.90 -10.54
CA ASN A 50 -6.27 3.30 -11.86
C ASN A 50 -4.86 3.28 -12.46
N VAL A 51 -4.12 4.40 -12.42
CA VAL A 51 -2.74 4.47 -12.92
C VAL A 51 -1.85 3.50 -12.16
N MET A 52 -1.91 3.49 -10.82
CA MET A 52 -1.10 2.57 -10.02
C MET A 52 -1.44 1.09 -10.25
N ASN A 53 -2.69 0.75 -10.59
CA ASN A 53 -3.07 -0.63 -10.91
C ASN A 53 -2.52 -1.11 -12.26
N GLU A 54 -2.10 -0.21 -13.15
CA GLU A 54 -1.39 -0.54 -14.39
C GLU A 54 0.11 -0.76 -14.17
N THR A 55 0.65 -0.32 -13.02
CA THR A 55 2.06 -0.49 -12.68
C THR A 55 2.36 -1.84 -12.04
N TYR A 56 3.64 -2.23 -12.10
CA TYR A 56 4.15 -3.46 -11.52
C TYR A 56 5.29 -3.20 -10.53
N ALA A 57 5.53 -4.15 -9.62
CA ALA A 57 6.62 -4.06 -8.65
C ALA A 57 7.99 -4.09 -9.35
N GLY A 58 8.92 -3.29 -8.85
CA GLY A 58 10.24 -3.07 -9.47
C GLY A 58 10.25 -2.02 -10.58
N GLN A 59 9.10 -1.61 -11.10
CA GLN A 59 9.00 -0.56 -12.11
C GLN A 59 9.48 0.78 -11.53
N VAL A 60 10.31 1.51 -12.28
CA VAL A 60 10.66 2.90 -11.96
C VAL A 60 9.66 3.83 -12.66
N ILE A 61 9.02 4.70 -11.89
CA ILE A 61 8.02 5.65 -12.39
C ILE A 61 8.41 7.09 -12.07
N ASN A 62 7.95 8.03 -12.89
CA ASN A 62 8.06 9.46 -12.60
C ASN A 62 6.79 9.96 -11.91
N VAL A 63 6.93 10.61 -10.76
CA VAL A 63 5.82 11.20 -9.99
C VAL A 63 6.03 12.70 -9.91
N SER A 64 5.15 13.47 -10.56
CA SER A 64 5.17 14.94 -10.49
C SER A 64 4.24 15.43 -9.39
N VAL A 65 4.75 16.29 -8.51
CA VAL A 65 4.03 16.82 -7.36
C VAL A 65 4.16 18.34 -7.24
N LEU A 66 3.25 18.97 -6.52
CA LEU A 66 3.43 20.30 -5.94
C LEU A 66 3.82 20.17 -4.47
N ASN A 67 5.08 20.46 -4.16
CA ASN A 67 5.58 20.59 -2.80
C ASN A 67 5.46 22.06 -2.35
N LYS A 68 4.50 22.35 -1.47
CA LYS A 68 4.20 23.73 -1.03
C LYS A 68 3.99 24.67 -2.23
N GLY A 69 3.32 24.19 -3.28
CA GLY A 69 3.07 24.92 -4.52
C GLY A 69 4.25 25.00 -5.49
N THR A 70 5.41 24.44 -5.16
CA THR A 70 6.56 24.35 -6.07
C THR A 70 6.52 23.00 -6.81
N PRO A 71 6.58 22.98 -8.15
CA PRO A 71 6.60 21.73 -8.90
C PRO A 71 7.93 20.99 -8.71
N GLU A 72 7.84 19.72 -8.36
CA GLU A 72 8.95 18.79 -8.20
C GLU A 72 8.60 17.46 -8.86
N THR A 73 9.61 16.72 -9.35
CA THR A 73 9.41 15.40 -9.96
C THR A 73 10.37 14.41 -9.32
N TYR A 74 9.85 13.25 -8.95
CA TYR A 74 10.57 12.18 -8.28
C TYR A 74 10.57 10.91 -9.11
N GLN A 75 11.71 10.22 -9.17
CA GLN A 75 11.78 8.85 -9.70
C GLN A 75 11.56 7.89 -8.54
N VAL A 76 10.52 7.07 -8.65
CA VAL A 76 10.08 6.14 -7.61
C VAL A 76 10.22 4.73 -8.12
N THR A 77 11.03 3.91 -7.46
CA THR A 77 11.05 2.46 -7.70
C THR A 77 9.92 1.82 -6.91
N LEU A 78 8.99 1.16 -7.58
CA LEU A 78 7.81 0.61 -6.95
C LEU A 78 8.12 -0.68 -6.20
N SER A 79 7.57 -0.82 -4.99
CA SER A 79 7.61 -2.05 -4.21
C SER A 79 6.41 -2.95 -4.56
N ASP A 80 6.38 -4.15 -3.99
CA ASP A 80 5.23 -5.04 -4.10
C ASP A 80 4.07 -4.61 -3.23
N LYS A 81 2.88 -4.45 -3.83
CA LYS A 81 1.64 -4.21 -3.09
C LYS A 81 1.25 -5.42 -2.24
N GLY A 82 1.36 -6.63 -2.78
CA GLY A 82 0.99 -7.87 -2.08
C GLY A 82 1.73 -8.03 -0.75
N SER A 83 3.05 -7.91 -0.78
CA SER A 83 3.97 -7.98 0.36
C SER A 83 3.62 -6.97 1.45
N TYR A 84 3.27 -5.73 1.09
CA TYR A 84 2.84 -4.73 2.06
C TYR A 84 1.56 -5.16 2.78
N TYR A 85 0.55 -5.61 2.04
CA TYR A 85 -0.72 -6.04 2.62
C TYR A 85 -0.53 -7.31 3.47
N LEU A 86 0.21 -8.31 3.00
CA LEU A 86 0.51 -9.50 3.80
C LEU A 86 1.23 -9.17 5.10
N LYS A 87 2.16 -8.22 5.07
CA LYS A 87 2.94 -7.80 6.25
C LYS A 87 2.14 -7.00 7.26
N TYR A 88 1.32 -6.05 6.82
CA TYR A 88 0.68 -5.08 7.72
C TYR A 88 -0.84 -5.24 7.85
N TYR A 89 -1.50 -5.79 6.84
CA TYR A 89 -2.96 -5.91 6.72
C TYR A 89 -3.38 -7.23 6.04
N PRO A 90 -2.97 -8.41 6.55
CA PRO A 90 -3.15 -9.68 5.86
C PRO A 90 -4.62 -10.00 5.56
N ASP A 91 -5.55 -9.54 6.41
CA ASP A 91 -7.00 -9.70 6.21
C ASP A 91 -7.56 -8.94 4.99
N ASN A 92 -6.80 -7.95 4.49
CA ASN A 92 -7.17 -7.14 3.33
C ASN A 92 -6.37 -7.53 2.09
N TYR A 93 -5.53 -8.56 2.16
CA TYR A 93 -4.80 -9.06 1.00
C TYR A 93 -5.75 -9.77 0.03
N GLU A 94 -5.54 -9.50 -1.26
CA GLU A 94 -6.16 -10.24 -2.35
C GLU A 94 -5.06 -10.67 -3.33
N THR A 95 -5.21 -11.85 -3.95
CA THR A 95 -4.17 -12.45 -4.81
C THR A 95 -3.73 -11.55 -5.96
N TRP A 96 -4.63 -10.72 -6.50
CA TRP A 96 -4.31 -9.78 -7.57
C TRP A 96 -3.36 -8.65 -7.15
N MET A 97 -3.16 -8.42 -5.85
CA MET A 97 -2.28 -7.37 -5.35
C MET A 97 -0.80 -7.73 -5.52
N SER A 98 -0.46 -9.02 -5.50
CA SER A 98 0.93 -9.45 -5.69
C SER A 98 1.44 -9.11 -7.08
N GLY A 99 2.64 -8.54 -7.14
CA GLY A 99 3.26 -8.06 -8.38
C GLY A 99 2.78 -6.67 -8.82
N LYS A 100 1.75 -6.09 -8.20
CA LYS A 100 1.31 -4.72 -8.48
C LYS A 100 2.23 -3.70 -7.83
N GLY A 101 2.46 -2.62 -8.54
CA GLY A 101 3.30 -1.54 -8.07
C GLY A 101 2.72 -0.83 -6.84
N PHE A 102 3.56 -0.59 -5.85
CA PHE A 102 3.20 0.10 -4.62
C PHE A 102 4.31 1.04 -4.16
N MET A 103 3.99 2.33 -4.08
CA MET A 103 4.94 3.36 -3.63
C MET A 103 4.87 3.64 -2.12
N GLY A 104 4.03 2.96 -1.35
CA GLY A 104 3.91 3.23 0.08
C GLY A 104 3.20 4.54 0.42
N ILE A 105 2.32 5.06 -0.43
CA ILE A 105 1.61 6.33 -0.20
C ILE A 105 0.11 6.10 -0.09
N ALA A 106 -0.49 6.62 0.98
CA ALA A 106 -1.94 6.76 1.08
C ALA A 106 -2.34 8.14 0.56
N VAL A 107 -3.31 8.19 -0.35
CA VAL A 107 -3.76 9.44 -0.97
C VAL A 107 -5.13 9.88 -0.46
N VAL A 108 -5.38 11.19 -0.46
CA VAL A 108 -6.68 11.77 -0.12
C VAL A 108 -7.03 12.91 -1.08
N ASN A 109 -8.29 13.01 -1.47
CA ASN A 109 -8.77 14.11 -2.29
C ASN A 109 -8.71 15.43 -1.50
N PRO A 110 -8.11 16.50 -2.04
CA PRO A 110 -8.01 17.80 -1.39
C PRO A 110 -9.36 18.35 -0.91
N GLU A 111 -10.45 18.10 -1.65
CA GLU A 111 -11.81 18.56 -1.32
C GLU A 111 -12.30 17.98 0.00
N VAL A 112 -11.96 16.73 0.32
CA VAL A 112 -12.36 16.09 1.59
C VAL A 112 -11.73 16.82 2.78
N VAL A 113 -10.48 17.25 2.62
CA VAL A 113 -9.75 18.02 3.64
C VAL A 113 -10.34 19.43 3.75
N ALA A 114 -10.56 20.10 2.62
CA ALA A 114 -11.15 21.43 2.57
C ALA A 114 -12.55 21.45 3.21
N ASP A 115 -13.43 20.51 2.85
CA ASP A 115 -14.81 20.43 3.36
C ASP A 115 -14.86 20.19 4.87
N SER A 116 -14.01 19.31 5.39
CA SER A 116 -13.96 19.02 6.83
C SER A 116 -13.55 20.27 7.64
N LEU A 117 -12.60 21.04 7.12
CA LEU A 117 -12.16 22.30 7.72
C LEU A 117 -13.17 23.43 7.52
N ALA A 118 -13.85 23.44 6.38
CA ALA A 118 -14.85 24.42 5.98
C ALA A 118 -16.11 24.36 6.85
N ASN A 119 -16.53 23.13 7.15
CA ASN A 119 -17.81 22.82 7.76
C ASN A 119 -17.62 21.89 8.97
N PRO A 120 -16.86 22.30 10.02
CA PRO A 120 -16.58 21.42 11.15
C PRO A 120 -17.84 21.02 11.94
N GLY A 121 -18.93 21.79 11.85
CA GLY A 121 -20.21 21.44 12.48
C GLY A 121 -21.11 20.51 11.67
N SER A 122 -20.73 20.14 10.44
CA SER A 122 -21.59 19.33 9.55
C SER A 122 -21.70 17.86 9.97
N SER A 123 -20.70 17.36 10.69
CA SER A 123 -20.68 16.01 11.24
C SER A 123 -19.93 15.97 12.57
N ALA A 124 -20.26 14.99 13.42
CA ALA A 124 -19.50 14.75 14.65
C ALA A 124 -18.01 14.47 14.36
N GLY A 125 -17.71 13.84 13.22
CA GLY A 125 -16.35 13.58 12.74
C GLY A 125 -15.59 14.84 12.34
N GLY A 126 -16.20 15.75 11.57
CA GLY A 126 -15.58 17.02 11.18
C GLY A 126 -15.27 17.92 12.39
N MET A 127 -16.16 17.90 13.40
CA MET A 127 -15.94 18.66 14.63
C MET A 127 -14.77 18.09 15.42
N LEU A 128 -14.70 16.76 15.52
CA LEU A 128 -13.57 16.07 16.13
C LEU A 128 -12.26 16.36 15.38
N GLN A 129 -12.24 16.28 14.05
CA GLN A 129 -11.06 16.57 13.24
C GLN A 129 -10.56 18.00 13.45
N TYR A 130 -11.45 18.99 13.43
CA TYR A 130 -11.10 20.39 13.69
C TYR A 130 -10.55 20.60 15.10
N ILE A 131 -11.06 19.84 16.08
CA ILE A 131 -10.59 19.84 17.47
C ILE A 131 -9.26 19.07 17.62
N THR A 132 -8.96 18.11 16.75
CA THR A 132 -7.72 17.30 16.86
C THR A 132 -6.55 17.83 16.03
N LEU A 133 -6.75 18.89 15.24
CA LEU A 133 -5.67 19.57 14.50
C LEU A 133 -4.38 19.84 15.31
N PRO A 134 -4.37 20.15 16.63
CA PRO A 134 -3.12 20.39 17.35
C PRO A 134 -2.25 19.15 17.44
N PHE A 135 -2.92 18.02 17.59
CA PHE A 135 -2.30 16.71 17.73
C PHE A 135 -1.88 16.14 16.38
N GLN A 136 -2.40 16.68 15.28
CA GLN A 136 -2.08 16.31 13.91
C GLN A 136 -0.95 17.16 13.29
N LYS A 137 -0.34 18.09 14.05
CA LYS A 137 0.69 19.03 13.56
C LYS A 137 0.21 19.96 12.42
N LEU A 138 -1.09 20.12 12.24
CA LEU A 138 -1.69 21.03 11.26
C LEU A 138 -1.89 22.44 11.84
N GLN A 139 -1.02 22.85 12.77
CA GLN A 139 -1.18 24.07 13.56
C GLN A 139 0.09 24.89 13.79
N PRO A 140 0.01 26.24 13.63
CA PRO A 140 -0.95 26.94 12.76
C PRO A 140 -1.03 26.27 11.37
N PHE A 141 -2.11 26.48 10.59
CA PHE A 141 -2.24 25.94 9.24
C PHE A 141 -0.89 26.06 8.53
N PRO A 142 -0.20 24.94 8.29
CA PRO A 142 1.19 24.95 7.92
C PRO A 142 1.36 25.38 6.47
N GLU A 143 2.57 25.79 6.09
CA GLU A 143 2.85 26.29 4.74
C GLU A 143 2.43 25.31 3.64
N HIS A 144 2.67 24.01 3.83
CA HIS A 144 2.25 22.95 2.91
C HIS A 144 0.74 22.90 2.69
N PHE A 145 -0.04 23.31 3.69
CA PHE A 145 -1.48 23.44 3.55
C PHE A 145 -1.85 24.77 2.88
N THR A 146 -1.36 25.88 3.39
CA THR A 146 -1.75 27.22 2.89
C THR A 146 -1.33 27.49 1.44
N ALA A 147 -0.32 26.78 0.94
CA ALA A 147 0.15 26.88 -0.44
C ALA A 147 -0.71 26.10 -1.45
N LEU A 148 -1.54 25.17 -0.97
CA LEU A 148 -2.35 24.27 -1.82
C LEU A 148 -3.85 24.59 -1.78
N PHE A 149 -4.27 25.51 -0.90
CA PHE A 149 -5.67 25.89 -0.74
C PHE A 149 -5.83 27.40 -0.83
N ALA A 150 -6.84 27.85 -1.59
CA ALA A 150 -7.14 29.25 -1.77
C ALA A 150 -8.50 29.62 -1.13
N PRO A 151 -8.61 30.79 -0.47
CA PRO A 151 -9.88 31.30 0.01
C PRO A 151 -10.78 31.76 -1.14
N THR A 152 -12.02 31.30 -1.16
CA THR A 152 -13.02 31.64 -2.18
C THR A 152 -14.16 32.51 -1.61
N GLY A 153 -15.16 32.84 -2.42
CA GLY A 153 -16.36 33.56 -1.97
C GLY A 153 -16.09 34.98 -1.41
N ILE A 154 -16.86 35.39 -0.40
CA ILE A 154 -16.79 36.75 0.17
C ILE A 154 -15.42 37.01 0.84
N VAL A 155 -14.76 35.97 1.34
CA VAL A 155 -13.44 36.07 1.98
C VAL A 155 -12.28 36.00 0.99
N GLY A 156 -12.49 35.57 -0.26
CA GLY A 156 -11.47 35.64 -1.32
C GLY A 156 -11.14 37.06 -1.79
N ILE A 157 -11.82 38.08 -1.25
CA ILE A 157 -11.56 39.50 -1.53
C ILE A 157 -10.28 39.99 -0.82
N ILE A 158 -9.89 39.32 0.27
CA ILE A 158 -8.64 39.64 0.99
C ILE A 158 -7.49 38.80 0.45
N PRO A 159 -6.24 39.32 0.45
CA PRO A 159 -5.08 38.53 0.04
C PRO A 159 -4.93 37.24 0.86
N ASP A 160 -4.57 36.14 0.22
CA ASP A 160 -4.47 34.80 0.84
C ASP A 160 -3.59 34.79 2.09
N SER A 161 -2.45 35.49 2.05
CA SER A 161 -1.57 35.65 3.20
C SER A 161 -2.27 36.30 4.40
N VAL A 162 -3.11 37.31 4.16
CA VAL A 162 -3.90 37.98 5.20
C VAL A 162 -5.01 37.07 5.71
N PHE A 163 -5.68 36.34 4.81
CA PHE A 163 -6.69 35.36 5.18
C PHE A 163 -6.11 34.30 6.13
N TRP A 164 -4.99 33.68 5.77
CA TRP A 164 -4.36 32.62 6.57
C TRP A 164 -3.87 33.12 7.93
N ILE A 165 -3.35 34.35 8.01
CA ILE A 165 -3.00 35.00 9.29
C ILE A 165 -4.23 35.15 10.18
N LEU A 166 -5.36 35.62 9.63
CA LEU A 166 -6.59 35.80 10.38
C LEU A 166 -7.20 34.45 10.80
N ALA A 167 -7.24 33.47 9.91
CA ALA A 167 -7.74 32.13 10.18
C ALA A 167 -6.97 31.47 11.34
N ASN A 168 -5.63 31.51 11.28
CA ASN A 168 -4.78 31.01 12.35
C ASN A 168 -4.97 31.77 13.66
N SER A 169 -5.13 33.10 13.60
CA SER A 169 -5.36 33.91 14.80
C SER A 169 -6.68 33.56 15.48
N PHE A 170 -7.77 33.44 14.73
CA PHE A 170 -9.07 33.05 15.27
C PHE A 170 -9.07 31.62 15.81
N TYR A 171 -8.37 30.72 15.12
CA TYR A 171 -8.17 29.36 15.58
C TYR A 171 -7.52 29.32 16.98
N TRP A 172 -6.41 30.03 17.15
CA TRP A 172 -5.70 30.08 18.43
C TRP A 172 -6.49 30.82 19.51
N ILE A 173 -7.22 31.89 19.17
CA ILE A 173 -8.11 32.58 20.11
C ILE A 173 -9.20 31.64 20.62
N PHE A 174 -9.80 30.84 19.74
CA PHE A 174 -10.77 29.82 20.14
C PHE A 174 -10.14 28.81 21.11
N TRP A 175 -8.97 28.26 20.76
CA TRP A 175 -8.30 27.25 21.57
C TRP A 175 -7.79 27.75 22.91
N LEU A 176 -7.23 28.95 22.96
CA LEU A 176 -6.81 29.56 24.21
C LEU A 176 -8.02 29.78 25.13
N ASN A 177 -9.13 30.28 24.61
CA ASN A 177 -10.35 30.44 25.39
C ASN A 177 -10.95 29.09 25.84
N LEU A 178 -10.91 28.07 24.98
CA LEU A 178 -11.38 26.73 25.29
C LEU A 178 -10.52 26.07 26.37
N MET A 179 -9.19 26.09 26.23
CA MET A 179 -8.26 25.53 27.20
C MET A 179 -8.36 26.25 28.54
N VAL A 180 -8.36 27.59 28.55
CA VAL A 180 -8.55 28.37 29.79
C VAL A 180 -9.90 28.04 30.43
N GLY A 181 -10.96 27.93 29.64
CA GLY A 181 -12.28 27.54 30.12
C GLY A 181 -12.32 26.12 30.71
N LEU A 182 -11.77 25.13 30.00
CA LEU A 182 -11.72 23.74 30.45
C LEU A 182 -10.84 23.57 31.69
N THR A 183 -9.65 24.18 31.71
CA THR A 183 -8.76 24.16 32.87
C THR A 183 -9.39 24.86 34.07
N ASN A 184 -10.09 25.99 33.87
CA ASN A 184 -10.85 26.64 34.95
C ASN A 184 -12.11 25.88 35.36
N ALA A 185 -12.61 24.93 34.55
CA ALA A 185 -13.77 24.10 34.84
C ALA A 185 -13.42 22.73 35.47
N LEU A 186 -12.14 22.38 35.59
CA LEU A 186 -11.72 21.15 36.25
C LEU A 186 -11.89 21.24 37.78
N PRO A 187 -12.54 20.26 38.44
CA PRO A 187 -12.71 20.24 39.88
C PRO A 187 -11.44 19.69 40.57
N ALA A 188 -10.37 20.48 40.60
CA ALA A 188 -9.11 20.15 41.28
C ALA A 188 -8.49 21.40 41.90
N VAL A 189 -8.00 21.36 43.14
CA VAL A 189 -7.31 22.52 43.77
C VAL A 189 -5.95 22.72 43.09
N PRO A 190 -5.58 23.92 42.60
CA PRO A 190 -6.13 25.26 42.90
C PRO A 190 -7.10 25.85 41.83
N LEU A 191 -7.77 25.03 41.03
CA LEU A 191 -8.68 25.43 39.95
C LEU A 191 -10.12 25.69 40.46
N ASP A 192 -10.80 26.68 39.89
CA ASP A 192 -12.14 27.13 40.30
C ASP A 192 -13.29 26.26 39.76
N GLY A 193 -12.99 25.14 39.08
CA GLY A 193 -13.97 24.37 38.34
C GLY A 193 -15.03 23.70 39.20
N GLY A 194 -14.65 23.36 40.43
CA GLY A 194 -15.60 22.91 41.44
C GLY A 194 -16.67 23.97 41.73
N PHE A 195 -16.30 25.26 41.78
CA PHE A 195 -17.22 26.37 42.03
C PHE A 195 -18.09 26.69 40.81
N ILE A 196 -17.54 26.68 39.59
CA ILE A 196 -18.31 26.90 38.36
C ILE A 196 -19.36 25.80 38.17
N PHE A 197 -18.98 24.54 38.40
CA PHE A 197 -19.91 23.42 38.38
C PHE A 197 -20.96 23.56 39.50
N ALA A 198 -20.54 23.95 40.70
CA ALA A 198 -21.44 24.21 41.82
C ALA A 198 -22.50 25.26 41.49
N ASP A 199 -22.12 26.38 40.89
CA ASP A 199 -23.02 27.45 40.46
C ASP A 199 -23.98 26.99 39.36
N GLY A 200 -23.48 26.22 38.38
CA GLY A 200 -24.30 25.65 37.29
C GLY A 200 -25.37 24.68 37.81
N VAL A 201 -24.98 23.78 38.71
CA VAL A 201 -25.91 22.84 39.37
C VAL A 201 -26.91 23.59 40.25
N THR A 202 -26.46 24.61 40.98
CA THR A 202 -27.34 25.48 41.79
C THR A 202 -28.41 26.15 40.90
N GLY A 203 -28.00 26.73 39.77
CA GLY A 203 -28.93 27.33 38.80
C GLY A 203 -29.93 26.33 38.18
N MET A 204 -29.52 25.08 37.96
CA MET A 204 -30.43 24.02 37.53
C MET A 204 -31.40 23.61 38.64
N LEU A 205 -30.92 23.47 39.87
CA LEU A 205 -31.76 23.16 41.04
C LEU A 205 -32.78 24.26 41.31
N ASP A 206 -32.42 25.52 41.09
CA ASP A 206 -33.33 26.66 41.16
C ASP A 206 -34.44 26.58 40.11
N LYS A 207 -34.11 26.13 38.90
CA LYS A 207 -35.07 26.00 37.80
C LYS A 207 -35.99 24.78 37.95
N VAL A 208 -35.49 23.67 38.46
CA VAL A 208 -36.21 22.37 38.49
C VAL A 208 -36.87 22.09 39.85
N ARG A 209 -36.30 22.58 40.96
CA ARG A 209 -36.79 22.35 42.33
C ARG A 209 -36.73 23.64 43.15
N SER A 210 -37.47 24.64 42.69
CA SER A 210 -37.54 25.97 43.33
C SER A 210 -38.01 25.96 44.79
N SER A 211 -38.74 24.93 45.23
CA SER A 211 -39.27 24.80 46.60
C SER A 211 -38.27 24.26 47.64
N MET A 212 -37.01 24.02 47.26
CA MET A 212 -35.98 23.53 48.18
C MET A 212 -35.32 24.67 48.97
N THR A 213 -35.00 24.42 50.24
CA THR A 213 -34.25 25.35 51.10
C THR A 213 -32.82 25.54 50.59
N ALA A 214 -32.25 26.72 50.80
CA ALA A 214 -30.89 27.07 50.34
C ALA A 214 -29.83 26.10 50.90
N GLU A 215 -29.90 25.80 52.20
CA GLU A 215 -29.01 24.84 52.88
C GLU A 215 -29.00 23.46 52.21
N ARG A 216 -30.18 22.99 51.77
CA ARG A 216 -30.30 21.66 51.13
C ARG A 216 -29.80 21.65 49.70
N LYS A 217 -29.80 22.80 49.01
CA LYS A 217 -29.21 22.93 47.67
C LYS A 217 -27.69 22.91 47.77
N GLU A 218 -27.13 23.66 48.71
CA GLU A 218 -25.68 23.69 49.01
C GLU A 218 -25.16 22.30 49.36
N GLU A 219 -25.84 21.56 50.24
CA GLU A 219 -25.44 20.18 50.59
C GLU A 219 -25.45 19.23 49.38
N ILE A 220 -26.41 19.38 48.46
CA ILE A 220 -26.47 18.58 47.23
C ILE A 220 -25.32 18.95 46.29
N VAL A 221 -25.07 20.24 46.14
CA VAL A 221 -24.03 20.78 45.26
C VAL A 221 -22.65 20.33 45.74
N ASP A 222 -22.34 20.48 47.02
CA ASP A 222 -21.06 20.04 47.60
C ASP A 222 -20.84 18.53 47.43
N ARG A 223 -21.90 17.73 47.63
CA ARG A 223 -21.83 16.28 47.40
C ARG A 223 -21.57 15.96 45.93
N LEU A 224 -22.19 16.67 45.01
CA LEU A 224 -22.00 16.47 43.57
C LEU A 224 -20.59 16.88 43.12
N VAL A 225 -20.08 18.02 43.61
CA VAL A 225 -18.72 18.49 43.33
C VAL A 225 -17.69 17.50 43.87
N SER A 226 -17.85 17.05 45.12
CA SER A 226 -16.97 16.06 45.74
C SER A 226 -17.01 14.72 45.02
N LEU A 227 -18.20 14.24 44.65
CA LEU A 227 -18.37 13.00 43.88
C LEU A 227 -17.71 13.13 42.52
N LEU A 228 -17.90 14.24 41.81
CA LEU A 228 -17.25 14.51 40.53
C LEU A 228 -15.72 14.51 40.66
N ALA A 229 -15.16 15.19 41.66
CA ALA A 229 -13.72 15.21 41.92
C ALA A 229 -13.17 13.81 42.22
N ILE A 230 -13.87 13.03 43.04
CA ILE A 230 -13.53 11.64 43.34
C ILE A 230 -13.63 10.77 42.09
N THR A 231 -14.66 10.95 41.25
CA THR A 231 -14.81 10.21 39.99
C THR A 231 -13.70 10.54 39.02
N VAL A 232 -13.32 11.82 38.85
CA VAL A 232 -12.18 12.22 38.00
C VAL A 232 -10.89 11.59 38.51
N LEU A 233 -10.63 11.67 39.81
CA LEU A 233 -9.46 11.02 40.42
C LEU A 233 -9.50 9.49 40.24
N PHE A 234 -10.67 8.88 40.41
CA PHE A 234 -10.86 7.46 40.19
C PHE A 234 -10.59 7.08 38.74
N LEU A 235 -11.09 7.81 37.74
CA LEU A 235 -10.83 7.52 36.33
C LEU A 235 -9.34 7.64 35.98
N ILE A 236 -8.63 8.63 36.54
CA ILE A 236 -7.18 8.78 36.39
C ILE A 236 -6.44 7.58 37.01
N VAL A 237 -6.77 7.21 38.25
CA VAL A 237 -6.13 6.08 38.95
C VAL A 237 -6.51 4.75 38.29
N TRP A 238 -7.75 4.59 37.87
CA TRP A 238 -8.28 3.42 37.21
C TRP A 238 -7.58 3.18 35.86
N GLN A 239 -7.20 4.22 35.13
CA GLN A 239 -6.42 4.06 33.91
C GLN A 239 -5.02 3.45 34.17
N ILE A 240 -4.45 3.66 35.35
CA ILE A 240 -3.15 3.11 35.75
C ILE A 240 -3.30 1.69 36.34
N VAL A 241 -4.36 1.48 37.14
CA VAL A 241 -4.54 0.29 37.97
C VAL A 241 -5.47 -0.74 37.34
N GLY A 242 -6.56 -0.31 36.72
CA GLY A 242 -7.59 -1.16 36.12
C GLY A 242 -7.03 -2.20 35.14
N PRO A 243 -6.25 -1.80 34.12
CA PRO A 243 -5.63 -2.75 33.19
C PRO A 243 -4.74 -3.80 33.87
N ARG A 244 -4.11 -3.46 35.00
CA ARG A 244 -3.22 -4.36 35.75
C ARG A 244 -3.97 -5.34 36.66
N ILE A 245 -5.15 -4.97 37.15
CA ILE A 245 -5.97 -5.82 38.03
C ILE A 245 -6.85 -6.79 37.24
N VAL A 246 -7.40 -6.36 36.10
CA VAL A 246 -8.38 -7.14 35.33
C VAL A 246 -7.74 -8.31 34.58
N GLY A 247 -6.39 -8.42 34.57
CA GLY A 247 -5.71 -9.62 34.10
C GLY A 247 -6.10 -9.98 32.67
N THR A 248 -5.87 -9.07 31.73
CA THR A 248 -5.87 -9.45 30.32
C THR A 248 -4.50 -10.04 30.05
N GLU A 249 -4.29 -11.32 30.38
CA GLU A 249 -3.19 -12.02 29.72
C GLU A 249 -3.54 -12.02 28.23
N PRO A 250 -2.75 -11.32 27.39
CA PRO A 250 -3.06 -11.25 25.98
C PRO A 250 -3.01 -12.67 25.45
N VAL A 251 -4.06 -13.07 24.73
CA VAL A 251 -4.03 -14.32 23.99
C VAL A 251 -2.95 -14.15 22.94
N THR A 252 -1.85 -14.88 23.09
CA THR A 252 -0.76 -14.89 22.11
C THR A 252 -1.08 -15.95 21.08
N LEU A 253 -1.38 -15.50 19.86
CA LEU A 253 -1.48 -16.35 18.69
C LEU A 253 -0.34 -15.94 17.76
N ASN A 254 0.52 -16.90 17.40
CA ASN A 254 1.61 -16.72 16.48
C ASN A 254 1.65 -17.92 15.53
N ALA A 255 1.04 -17.76 14.37
CA ALA A 255 1.18 -18.73 13.28
C ALA A 255 2.64 -18.74 12.80
N ASP A 256 3.14 -19.92 12.45
CA ASP A 256 4.50 -20.12 11.92
C ASP A 256 4.43 -21.03 10.71
N ILE A 257 5.19 -20.71 9.67
CA ILE A 257 5.32 -21.53 8.46
C ILE A 257 6.74 -22.08 8.43
N ASN A 258 6.86 -23.40 8.36
CA ASN A 258 8.12 -24.07 8.06
C ASN A 258 8.00 -24.75 6.69
N ALA A 259 8.61 -24.16 5.67
CA ALA A 259 8.68 -24.71 4.32
C ALA A 259 9.95 -25.57 4.14
N SER A 260 9.84 -26.69 3.43
CA SER A 260 10.97 -27.60 3.16
C SER A 260 12.09 -26.93 2.35
N ILE A 261 11.71 -26.08 1.41
CA ILE A 261 12.56 -25.25 0.54
C ILE A 261 11.80 -23.95 0.24
N THR A 262 12.53 -22.87 -0.03
CA THR A 262 11.98 -21.54 -0.38
C THR A 262 12.29 -21.12 -1.81
N LYS A 263 13.15 -21.86 -2.51
CA LYS A 263 13.43 -21.72 -3.94
C LYS A 263 13.50 -23.09 -4.60
N GLY A 264 12.88 -23.23 -5.76
CA GLY A 264 12.88 -24.47 -6.54
C GLY A 264 12.33 -24.26 -7.94
N TRP A 265 12.01 -25.35 -8.63
CA TRP A 265 11.52 -25.32 -10.00
C TRP A 265 10.01 -25.55 -10.08
N SER A 266 9.39 -25.07 -11.17
CA SER A 266 8.02 -25.44 -11.50
C SER A 266 7.85 -26.98 -11.51
N ASP A 267 6.70 -27.44 -11.05
CA ASP A 267 6.33 -28.85 -10.85
C ASP A 267 7.11 -29.60 -9.76
N GLU A 268 8.08 -28.96 -9.09
CA GLU A 268 8.68 -29.49 -7.87
C GLU A 268 7.70 -29.44 -6.69
N VAL A 269 7.72 -30.46 -5.83
CA VAL A 269 6.81 -30.55 -4.67
C VAL A 269 7.45 -29.94 -3.44
N PHE A 270 6.76 -28.97 -2.85
CA PHE A 270 7.13 -28.28 -1.62
C PHE A 270 6.27 -28.80 -0.46
N GLU A 271 6.89 -29.00 0.71
CA GLU A 271 6.20 -29.37 1.93
C GLU A 271 6.12 -28.18 2.89
N PHE A 272 4.95 -27.99 3.50
CA PHE A 272 4.69 -26.92 4.48
C PHE A 272 4.21 -27.51 5.79
N ASP A 273 4.76 -27.02 6.91
CA ASP A 273 4.48 -27.49 8.26
C ASP A 273 4.18 -26.30 9.19
N ALA A 274 2.98 -26.27 9.78
CA ALA A 274 2.55 -25.25 10.73
C ALA A 274 2.72 -25.67 12.20
N SER A 275 3.29 -26.85 12.49
CA SER A 275 3.34 -27.41 13.85
C SER A 275 4.16 -26.60 14.87
N ASN A 276 4.98 -25.67 14.40
CA ASN A 276 5.72 -24.72 15.24
C ASN A 276 4.88 -23.51 15.68
N SER A 277 3.64 -23.38 15.20
CA SER A 277 2.75 -22.27 15.56
C SER A 277 2.47 -22.24 17.07
N GLU A 278 2.56 -21.06 17.68
CA GLU A 278 2.26 -20.86 19.10
C GLU A 278 0.83 -20.38 19.29
N GLY A 279 -0.01 -21.23 19.89
CA GLY A 279 -1.41 -20.93 20.14
C GLY A 279 -2.23 -22.21 20.24
N ALA A 280 -3.44 -22.12 20.79
CA ALA A 280 -4.38 -23.24 20.83
C ALA A 280 -5.17 -23.33 19.51
N PHE A 281 -4.46 -23.38 18.37
CA PHE A 281 -5.07 -23.46 17.05
C PHE A 281 -5.79 -24.80 16.85
N VAL A 282 -6.94 -24.74 16.18
CA VAL A 282 -7.79 -25.89 15.86
C VAL A 282 -7.98 -26.08 14.35
N SER A 283 -7.63 -25.08 13.55
CA SER A 283 -7.67 -25.15 12.08
C SER A 283 -6.56 -24.33 11.45
N TYR A 284 -6.07 -24.81 10.30
CA TYR A 284 -5.04 -24.21 9.48
C TYR A 284 -5.53 -24.18 8.04
N GLU A 285 -5.56 -22.99 7.45
CA GLU A 285 -5.95 -22.73 6.06
C GLU A 285 -4.75 -22.14 5.34
N TRP A 286 -4.43 -22.68 4.16
CA TRP A 286 -3.30 -22.29 3.34
C TRP A 286 -3.79 -21.69 2.02
N ASP A 287 -3.18 -20.59 1.60
CA ASP A 287 -3.28 -20.03 0.25
C ASP A 287 -1.85 -19.99 -0.33
N PHE A 288 -1.65 -20.57 -1.51
CA PHE A 288 -0.32 -20.67 -2.12
C PHE A 288 -0.01 -19.53 -3.10
N GLY A 289 -0.89 -18.53 -3.21
CA GLY A 289 -0.68 -17.35 -4.05
C GLY A 289 -0.91 -17.59 -5.55
N ASP A 290 -1.22 -18.82 -5.96
CA ASP A 290 -1.54 -19.22 -7.35
C ASP A 290 -3.04 -19.46 -7.57
N GLY A 291 -3.86 -19.14 -6.56
CA GLY A 291 -5.31 -19.39 -6.54
C GLY A 291 -5.71 -20.76 -5.99
N ASN A 292 -4.75 -21.62 -5.64
CA ASN A 292 -5.01 -22.87 -4.95
C ASN A 292 -4.91 -22.70 -3.43
N THR A 293 -5.69 -23.51 -2.71
CA THR A 293 -5.76 -23.49 -1.25
C THR A 293 -5.70 -24.90 -0.68
N ALA A 294 -5.20 -25.05 0.55
CA ALA A 294 -5.24 -26.31 1.28
C ALA A 294 -5.66 -26.13 2.75
N THR A 295 -5.93 -27.24 3.42
CA THR A 295 -6.25 -27.25 4.86
C THR A 295 -5.51 -28.38 5.56
N GLY A 296 -5.10 -28.14 6.80
CA GLY A 296 -4.36 -29.11 7.61
C GLY A 296 -3.07 -28.52 8.17
N GLU A 297 -2.55 -29.13 9.24
CA GLU A 297 -1.31 -28.69 9.88
C GLU A 297 -0.08 -28.90 8.98
N LYS A 298 -0.11 -29.92 8.13
CA LYS A 298 0.94 -30.21 7.14
C LYS A 298 0.32 -30.40 5.77
N VAL A 299 0.85 -29.74 4.76
CA VAL A 299 0.35 -29.76 3.38
C VAL A 299 1.50 -29.84 2.38
N GLN A 300 1.20 -30.21 1.15
CA GLN A 300 2.13 -30.20 0.03
C GLN A 300 1.53 -29.39 -1.12
N HIS A 301 2.38 -28.71 -1.88
CA HIS A 301 1.97 -27.93 -3.05
C HIS A 301 3.07 -27.88 -4.11
N ASN A 302 2.70 -27.66 -5.36
CA ASN A 302 3.61 -27.43 -6.48
C ASN A 302 3.01 -26.35 -7.39
N TRP A 303 3.88 -25.56 -8.02
CA TRP A 303 3.47 -24.51 -8.96
C TRP A 303 3.80 -24.93 -10.39
N SER A 304 2.82 -24.83 -11.29
CA SER A 304 3.03 -25.18 -12.71
C SER A 304 3.67 -24.06 -13.53
N GLN A 305 3.85 -22.88 -12.93
CA GLN A 305 4.38 -21.68 -13.59
C GLN A 305 5.46 -21.06 -12.69
N GLY A 306 6.38 -20.33 -13.31
CA GLY A 306 7.38 -19.55 -12.61
C GLY A 306 6.80 -18.29 -11.99
N GLY A 307 7.40 -17.88 -10.88
CA GLY A 307 6.97 -16.69 -10.18
C GLY A 307 7.48 -16.62 -8.75
N LEU A 308 7.25 -15.46 -8.14
CA LEU A 308 7.36 -15.29 -6.70
C LEU A 308 5.98 -15.45 -6.08
N TYR A 309 5.82 -16.44 -5.22
CA TYR A 309 4.56 -16.78 -4.57
C TYR A 309 4.64 -16.49 -3.08
N PHE A 310 3.57 -15.90 -2.54
CA PHE A 310 3.43 -15.71 -1.10
C PHE A 310 2.49 -16.76 -0.54
N VAL A 311 3.04 -17.76 0.13
CA VAL A 311 2.27 -18.77 0.84
C VAL A 311 1.76 -18.16 2.14
N VAL A 312 0.44 -18.13 2.31
CA VAL A 312 -0.23 -17.54 3.47
C VAL A 312 -0.86 -18.64 4.31
N LEU A 313 -0.51 -18.69 5.59
CA LEU A 313 -1.13 -19.54 6.59
C LEU A 313 -2.08 -18.71 7.45
N THR A 314 -3.35 -19.09 7.50
CA THR A 314 -4.32 -18.59 8.48
C THR A 314 -4.62 -19.67 9.51
N ALA A 315 -4.14 -19.49 10.73
CA ALA A 315 -4.40 -20.39 11.85
C ALA A 315 -5.47 -19.79 12.78
N LYS A 316 -6.49 -20.58 13.14
CA LYS A 316 -7.61 -20.14 14.00
C LYS A 316 -7.73 -21.01 15.24
N ASP A 317 -8.01 -20.40 16.38
CA ASP A 317 -8.30 -21.11 17.63
C ASP A 317 -9.79 -21.42 17.81
N ALA A 318 -10.13 -22.06 18.94
CA ALA A 318 -11.51 -22.48 19.23
C ALA A 318 -12.51 -21.31 19.38
N GLU A 319 -12.02 -20.09 19.62
CA GLU A 319 -12.83 -18.88 19.71
C GLU A 319 -12.89 -18.10 18.38
N ASN A 320 -12.40 -18.68 17.28
CA ASN A 320 -12.23 -18.05 15.96
C ASN A 320 -11.32 -16.81 15.98
N ARG A 321 -10.41 -16.70 16.95
CA ARG A 321 -9.32 -15.72 16.86
C ARG A 321 -8.26 -16.28 15.92
N GLN A 322 -7.70 -15.42 15.09
CA GLN A 322 -6.78 -15.82 14.03
C GLN A 322 -5.38 -15.23 14.22
N SER A 323 -4.39 -15.96 13.73
CA SER A 323 -3.06 -15.45 13.42
C SER A 323 -2.73 -15.81 11.99
N VAL A 324 -2.10 -14.87 11.28
CA VAL A 324 -1.65 -15.07 9.92
C VAL A 324 -0.13 -15.07 9.89
N ALA A 325 0.45 -15.98 9.12
CA ALA A 325 1.85 -15.99 8.75
C ALA A 325 1.96 -16.07 7.22
N PHE A 326 3.07 -15.60 6.67
CA PHE A 326 3.34 -15.73 5.25
C PHE A 326 4.81 -16.09 5.00
N GLN A 327 5.06 -16.79 3.91
CA GLN A 327 6.38 -17.21 3.46
C GLN A 327 6.49 -16.97 1.96
N GLU A 328 7.56 -16.29 1.55
CA GLU A 328 7.89 -16.11 0.14
C GLU A 328 8.53 -17.40 -0.41
N ILE A 329 8.09 -17.82 -1.59
CA ILE A 329 8.58 -18.98 -2.34
C ILE A 329 8.90 -18.55 -3.77
N SER A 330 10.16 -18.69 -4.19
CA SER A 330 10.62 -18.43 -5.56
C SER A 330 10.57 -19.68 -6.41
N ILE A 331 9.87 -19.61 -7.54
CA ILE A 331 9.73 -20.73 -8.49
C ILE A 331 10.37 -20.33 -9.81
N ASP A 332 11.51 -20.93 -10.11
CA ASP A 332 12.14 -20.84 -11.43
C ASP A 332 11.36 -21.69 -12.44
N HIS A 333 11.36 -21.29 -13.70
CA HIS A 333 10.60 -21.98 -14.75
C HIS A 333 11.43 -22.25 -15.98
N GLU A 334 11.22 -23.44 -16.55
CA GLU A 334 11.82 -23.90 -17.79
C GLU A 334 10.70 -24.30 -18.75
N GLU A 335 10.67 -23.66 -19.91
CA GLU A 335 9.78 -23.99 -21.01
C GLU A 335 10.61 -24.43 -22.21
N SER A 336 10.32 -25.59 -22.78
CA SER A 336 11.03 -26.11 -23.94
C SER A 336 10.06 -26.57 -25.01
N GLY A 337 10.49 -26.42 -26.26
CA GLY A 337 9.68 -26.82 -27.40
C GLY A 337 10.51 -26.99 -28.67
N ASP A 338 9.83 -27.40 -29.71
CA ASP A 338 10.37 -27.58 -31.05
C ASP A 338 9.35 -27.10 -32.10
N GLY A 339 9.84 -26.83 -33.31
CA GLY A 339 9.02 -26.36 -34.42
C GLY A 339 9.77 -26.44 -35.74
N ASP A 340 9.01 -26.28 -36.83
CA ASP A 340 9.50 -26.36 -38.21
C ASP A 340 8.97 -25.14 -38.97
N VAL A 341 9.88 -24.34 -39.52
CA VAL A 341 9.56 -23.15 -40.31
C VAL A 341 9.76 -23.48 -41.78
N GLY A 342 8.66 -23.39 -42.54
CA GLY A 342 8.70 -23.58 -43.99
C GLY A 342 9.39 -22.42 -44.70
N GLY A 343 9.94 -22.68 -45.89
CA GLY A 343 10.64 -21.69 -46.70
C GLY A 343 9.83 -20.42 -46.95
N GLY A 344 10.40 -19.27 -46.58
CA GLY A 344 9.77 -17.96 -46.72
C GLY A 344 8.65 -17.69 -45.70
N GLY A 345 8.51 -18.54 -44.68
CA GLY A 345 7.59 -18.37 -43.56
C GLY A 345 8.30 -17.94 -42.28
N ASP A 346 7.48 -17.66 -41.27
CA ASP A 346 7.87 -17.28 -39.93
C ASP A 346 7.07 -18.06 -38.88
N GLU A 347 7.69 -18.29 -37.72
CA GLU A 347 7.03 -18.81 -36.52
C GLU A 347 7.50 -18.05 -35.29
N SER A 348 6.58 -17.79 -34.35
CA SER A 348 6.88 -17.12 -33.09
C SER A 348 6.52 -18.00 -31.91
N VAL A 349 7.39 -18.02 -30.90
CA VAL A 349 7.10 -18.56 -29.57
C VAL A 349 7.18 -17.43 -28.55
N GLY A 350 6.23 -17.36 -27.63
CA GLY A 350 6.15 -16.26 -26.67
C GLY A 350 5.88 -16.75 -25.27
N SER A 351 6.40 -16.00 -24.30
CA SER A 351 6.20 -16.27 -22.87
C SER A 351 5.97 -14.95 -22.15
N SER A 352 5.01 -14.93 -21.22
CA SER A 352 4.73 -13.75 -20.39
C SER A 352 5.47 -13.90 -19.08
N VAL A 353 6.36 -12.94 -18.80
CA VAL A 353 7.30 -12.99 -17.70
C VAL A 353 6.77 -12.14 -16.54
N ASN A 354 6.51 -12.78 -15.40
CA ASN A 354 5.94 -12.16 -14.20
C ASN A 354 6.93 -11.20 -13.50
N PRO A 355 6.47 -10.34 -12.57
CA PRO A 355 7.36 -9.57 -11.71
C PRO A 355 8.34 -10.44 -10.90
N TYR A 356 9.40 -9.81 -10.38
CA TYR A 356 10.49 -10.44 -9.59
C TYR A 356 11.43 -11.35 -10.37
N VAL A 357 11.61 -11.08 -11.66
CA VAL A 357 12.58 -11.84 -12.46
C VAL A 357 13.99 -11.35 -12.17
N GLU A 358 14.87 -12.32 -11.94
CA GLU A 358 16.30 -12.12 -11.78
C GLU A 358 17.00 -12.16 -13.15
N SER A 359 16.66 -13.14 -13.99
CA SER A 359 17.21 -13.26 -15.34
C SER A 359 16.36 -14.09 -16.28
N VAL A 360 16.48 -13.80 -17.58
CA VAL A 360 15.88 -14.56 -18.68
C VAL A 360 16.99 -15.11 -19.55
N ASN A 361 16.99 -16.43 -19.75
CA ASN A 361 17.98 -17.15 -20.56
C ASN A 361 17.25 -17.97 -21.63
N ILE A 362 17.55 -17.70 -22.90
CA ILE A 362 16.94 -18.38 -24.05
C ILE A 362 18.04 -19.10 -24.81
N TYR A 363 17.84 -20.40 -25.03
CA TYR A 363 18.76 -21.29 -25.73
C TYR A 363 18.04 -21.91 -26.91
N ILE A 364 18.60 -21.81 -28.10
CA ILE A 364 17.98 -22.28 -29.34
C ILE A 364 18.99 -23.14 -30.10
N ASN A 365 18.53 -24.26 -30.67
CA ASN A 365 19.26 -24.97 -31.71
C ASN A 365 18.49 -24.89 -33.02
N LEU A 366 19.15 -24.44 -34.08
CA LEU A 366 18.62 -24.35 -35.43
C LEU A 366 19.24 -25.45 -36.29
N THR A 367 18.45 -26.17 -37.08
CA THR A 367 18.94 -27.19 -38.02
C THR A 367 18.29 -27.02 -39.38
N GLY A 368 19.10 -26.83 -40.41
CA GLY A 368 18.59 -26.74 -41.78
C GLY A 368 18.25 -28.10 -42.36
N GLU A 369 17.20 -28.18 -43.17
CA GLU A 369 16.70 -29.46 -43.72
C GLU A 369 17.24 -29.78 -45.13
N SER A 370 17.88 -28.82 -45.81
CA SER A 370 18.39 -29.04 -47.17
C SER A 370 19.52 -30.06 -47.28
N ALA A 371 19.30 -31.04 -48.17
CA ALA A 371 20.31 -32.02 -48.60
C ALA A 371 21.28 -31.50 -49.69
N LEU A 372 21.13 -30.24 -50.11
CA LEU A 372 21.88 -29.60 -51.20
C LEU A 372 23.03 -28.73 -50.64
N PRO A 373 24.07 -28.39 -51.45
CA PRO A 373 25.24 -27.64 -50.97
C PRO A 373 24.98 -26.16 -50.66
N PHE A 374 23.73 -25.72 -50.56
CA PHE A 374 23.36 -24.34 -50.28
C PHE A 374 23.06 -24.21 -48.79
N GLN A 375 23.55 -23.13 -48.17
CA GLN A 375 23.22 -22.79 -46.79
C GLN A 375 21.93 -22.00 -46.76
N GLU A 376 21.05 -22.31 -45.81
CA GLU A 376 19.74 -21.69 -45.66
C GLU A 376 19.88 -20.41 -44.83
N ASP A 377 19.26 -19.32 -45.28
CA ASP A 377 19.33 -18.02 -44.63
C ASP A 377 18.14 -17.85 -43.70
N VAL A 378 18.42 -17.69 -42.39
CA VAL A 378 17.41 -17.67 -41.32
C VAL A 378 17.69 -16.51 -40.38
N THR A 379 16.67 -15.74 -40.02
CA THR A 379 16.76 -14.69 -39.01
C THR A 379 16.11 -15.16 -37.71
N VAL A 380 16.80 -14.95 -36.58
CA VAL A 380 16.24 -15.13 -35.24
C VAL A 380 16.14 -13.78 -34.56
N THR A 381 14.93 -13.41 -34.14
CA THR A 381 14.65 -12.16 -33.41
C THR A 381 14.14 -12.49 -32.02
N ILE A 382 14.70 -11.86 -30.98
CA ILE A 382 14.17 -11.91 -29.62
C ILE A 382 13.68 -10.51 -29.25
N THR A 383 12.41 -10.45 -28.92
CA THR A 383 11.69 -9.25 -28.53
C THR A 383 11.36 -9.32 -27.04
N SER A 384 11.90 -8.36 -26.29
CA SER A 384 11.52 -8.10 -24.91
C SER A 384 10.26 -7.21 -24.86
N PRO A 385 9.66 -7.02 -23.67
CA PRO A 385 8.58 -6.04 -23.47
C PRO A 385 8.93 -4.62 -23.93
N SER A 386 10.22 -4.24 -23.88
CA SER A 386 10.71 -2.93 -24.34
C SER A 386 11.03 -2.85 -25.84
N GLY A 387 10.89 -3.97 -26.57
CA GLY A 387 11.20 -4.10 -28.00
C GLY A 387 12.32 -5.11 -28.28
N VAL A 388 12.81 -5.09 -29.53
CA VAL A 388 13.83 -6.03 -30.02
C VAL A 388 15.14 -5.85 -29.25
N VAL A 389 15.63 -6.94 -28.68
CA VAL A 389 16.87 -7.00 -27.89
C VAL A 389 17.95 -7.85 -28.54
N PHE A 390 17.57 -8.70 -29.50
CA PHE A 390 18.48 -9.54 -30.26
C PHE A 390 17.90 -9.80 -31.66
N GLU A 391 18.74 -9.72 -32.69
CA GLU A 391 18.39 -10.03 -34.07
C GLU A 391 19.67 -10.45 -34.81
N GLU A 392 19.75 -11.70 -35.26
CA GLU A 392 20.90 -12.22 -36.01
C GLU A 392 20.48 -13.16 -37.14
N ASP A 393 21.24 -13.11 -38.24
CA ASP A 393 21.09 -13.99 -39.40
C ASP A 393 22.06 -15.18 -39.32
N TYR A 394 21.56 -16.36 -39.69
CA TYR A 394 22.28 -17.63 -39.66
C TYR A 394 22.25 -18.30 -41.03
N LEU A 395 23.39 -18.88 -41.41
CA LEU A 395 23.52 -19.72 -42.60
C LEU A 395 23.56 -21.18 -42.19
N LEU A 396 22.41 -21.84 -42.25
CA LEU A 396 22.21 -23.19 -41.74
C LEU A 396 22.60 -24.26 -42.77
N GLY A 397 22.96 -25.43 -42.26
CA GLY A 397 23.09 -26.65 -43.05
C GLY A 397 22.72 -27.85 -42.17
N ALA A 398 23.12 -29.06 -42.56
CA ALA A 398 22.77 -30.29 -41.84
C ALA A 398 23.42 -30.44 -40.45
N GLN A 399 24.16 -29.44 -39.94
CA GLN A 399 24.69 -29.44 -38.58
C GLN A 399 23.99 -28.36 -37.77
N PRO A 400 23.53 -28.66 -36.55
CA PRO A 400 22.82 -27.69 -35.74
C PRO A 400 23.72 -26.51 -35.37
N GLN A 401 23.16 -25.31 -35.41
CA GLN A 401 23.78 -24.09 -34.88
C GLN A 401 23.08 -23.67 -33.60
N TYR A 402 23.87 -23.25 -32.61
CA TYR A 402 23.38 -22.90 -31.28
C TYR A 402 23.35 -21.39 -31.11
N VAL A 403 22.22 -20.88 -30.62
CA VAL A 403 21.99 -19.47 -30.28
C VAL A 403 21.71 -19.39 -28.79
N GLU A 404 22.34 -18.43 -28.13
CA GLU A 404 22.20 -18.19 -26.69
C GLU A 404 21.97 -16.69 -26.47
N TYR A 405 20.90 -16.37 -25.74
CA TYR A 405 20.63 -15.03 -25.26
C TYR A 405 20.39 -15.07 -23.75
N LYS A 406 21.01 -14.14 -23.03
CA LYS A 406 20.91 -14.03 -21.57
C LYS A 406 20.83 -12.57 -21.16
N THR A 407 19.90 -12.24 -20.28
CA THR A 407 19.86 -10.92 -19.66
C THR A 407 19.45 -10.99 -18.20
N SER A 408 19.98 -10.06 -17.41
CA SER A 408 19.58 -9.74 -16.04
C SER A 408 19.35 -8.23 -15.86
N GLU A 409 19.32 -7.48 -16.95
CA GLU A 409 19.15 -6.02 -16.97
C GLU A 409 18.12 -5.62 -18.04
N GLY A 410 17.52 -4.44 -17.88
CA GLY A 410 16.46 -3.95 -18.77
C GLY A 410 15.05 -4.33 -18.30
N GLU A 411 14.04 -3.97 -19.10
CA GLU A 411 12.64 -4.28 -18.81
C GLU A 411 12.36 -5.75 -19.17
N MET A 412 12.38 -6.61 -18.14
CA MET A 412 12.19 -8.07 -18.29
C MET A 412 10.76 -8.53 -18.03
N ILE A 413 9.90 -7.67 -17.48
CA ILE A 413 8.54 -8.03 -17.06
C ILE A 413 7.56 -7.74 -18.19
N GLY A 414 6.73 -8.72 -18.56
CA GLY A 414 5.75 -8.62 -19.64
C GLY A 414 5.95 -9.67 -20.72
N ASP A 415 5.38 -9.42 -21.90
CA ASP A 415 5.41 -10.38 -22.99
C ASP A 415 6.75 -10.36 -23.73
N TRP A 416 7.36 -11.53 -23.81
CA TRP A 416 8.53 -11.78 -24.62
C TRP A 416 8.16 -12.68 -25.80
N GLU A 417 8.87 -12.51 -26.91
CA GLU A 417 8.66 -13.27 -28.13
C GLU A 417 10.00 -13.62 -28.77
N VAL A 418 10.12 -14.84 -29.29
CA VAL A 418 11.20 -15.28 -30.17
C VAL A 418 10.58 -15.61 -31.52
N THR A 419 11.01 -14.91 -32.56
CA THR A 419 10.57 -15.10 -33.94
C THR A 419 11.67 -15.75 -34.76
N PHE A 420 11.29 -16.79 -35.49
CA PHE A 420 12.12 -17.58 -36.39
C PHE A 420 11.64 -17.33 -37.81
N GLU A 421 12.44 -16.68 -38.65
CA GLU A 421 12.07 -16.33 -40.03
C GLU A 421 12.99 -17.03 -41.04
N SER A 422 12.40 -17.67 -42.05
CA SER A 422 13.15 -18.21 -43.20
C SER A 422 13.24 -17.16 -44.31
N ASN A 423 14.45 -16.64 -44.56
CA ASN A 423 14.70 -15.68 -45.62
C ASN A 423 14.74 -16.33 -47.02
N ASP A 424 14.80 -17.67 -47.08
CA ASP A 424 14.79 -18.44 -48.32
C ASP A 424 13.41 -19.10 -48.57
N PRO A 425 12.67 -18.72 -49.62
CA PRO A 425 11.36 -19.29 -49.94
C PRO A 425 11.37 -20.77 -50.34
N THR A 426 12.55 -21.40 -50.41
CA THR A 426 12.69 -22.78 -50.89
C THR A 426 13.30 -23.74 -49.87
N SER A 427 13.66 -23.24 -48.68
CA SER A 427 14.40 -23.99 -47.68
C SER A 427 13.69 -23.96 -46.33
N ASP A 428 13.36 -25.14 -45.81
CA ASP A 428 12.72 -25.32 -44.51
C ASP A 428 13.82 -25.54 -43.45
N PHE A 429 13.58 -25.08 -42.22
CA PHE A 429 14.46 -25.38 -41.09
C PHE A 429 13.65 -25.77 -39.87
N SER A 430 14.27 -26.56 -39.00
CA SER A 430 13.72 -26.92 -37.69
C SER A 430 14.45 -26.18 -36.59
N TYR A 431 13.75 -25.93 -35.49
CA TYR A 431 14.34 -25.38 -34.29
C TYR A 431 13.92 -26.16 -33.05
N THR A 432 14.79 -26.17 -32.05
CA THR A 432 14.43 -26.47 -30.67
C THR A 432 14.79 -25.30 -29.80
N TYR A 433 14.00 -25.02 -28.78
CA TYR A 433 14.29 -23.96 -27.81
C TYR A 433 14.13 -24.47 -26.39
N ASN A 434 14.87 -23.81 -25.49
CA ASN A 434 14.77 -23.94 -24.06
C ASN A 434 14.85 -22.53 -23.46
N TRP A 435 13.77 -22.12 -22.83
CA TRP A 435 13.57 -20.85 -22.18
C TRP A 435 13.59 -21.04 -20.67
N VAL A 436 14.53 -20.37 -20.00
CA VAL A 436 14.69 -20.45 -18.56
C VAL A 436 14.52 -19.07 -17.96
N THR A 437 13.56 -18.95 -17.04
CA THR A 437 13.30 -17.72 -16.29
C THR A 437 13.62 -17.96 -14.82
N TYR A 438 14.54 -17.16 -14.29
CA TYR A 438 14.93 -17.20 -12.88
C TYR A 438 14.24 -16.07 -12.12
N PHE A 439 13.75 -16.36 -10.92
CA PHE A 439 13.09 -15.40 -10.06
C PHE A 439 13.95 -15.05 -8.84
N GLN A 440 13.77 -13.83 -8.35
CA GLN A 440 14.46 -13.29 -7.19
C GLN A 440 14.16 -14.12 -5.95
N ASP A 441 15.16 -14.24 -5.08
CA ASP A 441 15.06 -14.89 -3.79
C ASP A 441 15.40 -13.87 -2.71
N ASN A 442 14.43 -13.47 -1.90
CA ASN A 442 14.65 -12.52 -0.80
C ASN A 442 15.10 -13.19 0.52
N SER A 443 15.50 -14.47 0.49
CA SER A 443 15.87 -15.22 1.71
C SER A 443 17.13 -14.75 2.45
#